data_AF-X1AS51-F1
#
_entry.id   AF-X1AS51-F1
#
_cell.length_a   1.000
_cell.length_b   1.000
_cell.length_c   1.000
_cell.angle_alpha   90.00
_cell.angle_beta   90.00
_cell.angle_gamma   90.00
#
_symmetry.space_group_name_H-M   'P 1'
#
loop_
_entity.id
_entity.type
_entity.pdbx_description
1 polymer ?
#
loop_
_entity_poly.entity_id
_entity_poly.type
_entity_poly.pdbx_seq_one_letter_code
_entity_poly.pdbx_strand_id
1 'polypeptide(L)' 'PSIEELELSVRAYNCLKREGIDSVEKLLEYSEGELLDIRNFGQKSIQEVKDKIKDLGLSFKQK' A
#
# COMPACT_ATOMS: atom_id res chain seq x y z
N PRO A 1 -8.92 7.66 4.98
CA PRO A 1 -9.15 7.24 3.58
C PRO A 1 -9.11 5.72 3.45
N SER A 2 -10.03 5.15 2.68
CA SER A 2 -10.02 3.71 2.35
C SER A 2 -9.01 3.41 1.24
N ILE A 3 -8.58 2.14 1.10
CA ILE A 3 -7.71 1.72 -0.01
C ILE A 3 -8.41 1.85 -1.38
N GLU A 4 -9.75 1.86 -1.40
CA GLU A 4 -10.56 2.05 -2.61
C GLU A 4 -10.43 3.46 -3.20
N GLU A 5 -10.21 4.46 -2.34
CA GLU A 5 -10.03 5.86 -2.74
C GLU A 5 -8.64 6.16 -3.34
N LEU A 6 -7.66 5.27 -3.17
CA LEU A 6 -6.30 5.47 -3.67
C LEU A 6 -6.17 5.24 -5.19
N GLU A 7 -7.21 4.73 -5.86
CA GLU A 7 -7.21 4.41 -7.29
C GLU A 7 -5.98 3.57 -7.72
N LEU A 8 -5.64 2.58 -6.91
CA LEU A 8 -4.54 1.65 -7.18
C LEU A 8 -4.89 0.69 -8.31
N SER A 9 -3.86 0.13 -8.95
CA SER A 9 -4.03 -0.99 -9.85
C SER A 9 -4.75 -2.15 -9.17
N VAL A 10 -5.55 -2.89 -9.95
CA VAL A 10 -6.29 -4.08 -9.48
C VAL A 10 -5.37 -5.07 -8.75
N ARG A 11 -4.10 -5.16 -9.16
CA ARG A 11 -3.11 -6.01 -8.49
C ARG A 11 -2.78 -5.49 -7.09
N ALA A 12 -2.38 -4.23 -6.97
CA ALA A 12 -2.00 -3.64 -5.69
C ALA A 12 -3.19 -3.67 -4.71
N TYR A 13 -4.36 -3.23 -5.16
CA TYR A 13 -5.61 -3.30 -4.39
C TYR A 13 -5.90 -4.72 -3.87
N ASN A 14 -5.88 -5.72 -4.75
CA ASN A 14 -6.22 -7.09 -4.36
C ASN A 14 -5.20 -7.72 -3.41
N CYS A 15 -3.92 -7.36 -3.51
CA CYS A 15 -2.92 -7.87 -2.57
C CYS A 15 -3.13 -7.25 -1.19
N LEU A 16 -3.30 -5.93 -1.11
CA LEU A 16 -3.57 -5.23 0.15
C LEU A 16 -4.85 -5.76 0.81
N LYS A 17 -5.94 -5.90 0.05
CA LYS A 17 -7.22 -6.42 0.56
C LYS A 17 -7.13 -7.86 1.08
N ARG A 18 -6.31 -8.72 0.46
CA ARG A 18 -6.09 -10.11 0.93
C ARG A 18 -5.31 -10.19 2.24
N GLU A 19 -4.39 -9.26 2.45
CA GLU A 19 -3.68 -9.09 3.73
C GLU A 19 -4.52 -8.36 4.78
N GLY A 20 -5.78 -8.04 4.45
CA GLY A 20 -6.68 -7.31 5.32
C GLY A 20 -6.29 -5.83 5.49
N ILE A 21 -5.49 -5.27 4.59
CA ILE A 21 -5.15 -3.85 4.55
C ILE A 21 -6.24 -3.14 3.74
N ASP A 22 -7.21 -2.56 4.43
CA ASP A 22 -8.42 -1.92 3.89
C ASP A 22 -8.44 -0.39 4.09
N SER A 23 -7.60 0.13 4.97
CA SER A 23 -7.42 1.57 5.22
C SER A 23 -5.99 2.05 4.96
N VAL A 24 -5.85 3.34 4.62
CA VAL A 24 -4.55 4.00 4.49
C VAL A 24 -3.81 4.00 5.83
N GLU A 25 -4.51 4.19 6.94
CA GLU A 25 -3.92 4.18 8.29
C GLU A 25 -3.21 2.85 8.56
N LYS A 26 -3.90 1.73 8.29
CA LYS A 26 -3.31 0.40 8.45
C LYS A 26 -2.12 0.20 7.52
N LEU A 27 -2.22 0.63 6.26
CA LEU A 27 -1.13 0.55 5.29
C LEU A 27 0.13 1.29 5.75
N LEU A 28 -0.02 2.45 6.40
CA LEU A 28 1.10 3.24 6.91
C LEU A 28 1.87 2.58 8.06
N GLU A 29 1.29 1.58 8.73
CA GLU A 29 1.96 0.82 9.79
C GLU A 29 2.99 -0.19 9.25
N TYR A 30 2.88 -0.53 7.97
CA TYR A 30 3.77 -1.45 7.27
C TYR A 30 5.00 -0.71 6.74
N SER A 31 6.14 -1.36 6.83
CA SER A 31 7.37 -0.98 6.13
C SER A 31 7.34 -1.50 4.69
N GLU A 32 8.20 -0.92 3.85
CA GLU A 32 8.38 -1.40 2.47
C GLU A 32 8.82 -2.88 2.42
N GLY A 33 9.64 -3.33 3.37
CA GLY A 33 10.03 -4.74 3.48
C GLY A 33 8.84 -5.64 3.77
N GLU A 34 8.01 -5.28 4.75
CA GLU A 34 6.79 -6.02 5.09
C GLU A 34 5.81 -6.07 3.89
N LEU A 35 5.76 -5.01 3.08
CA LEU A 35 4.96 -5.00 1.85
C LEU A 35 5.56 -5.89 0.75
N LEU A 36 6.89 -5.98 0.62
CA LEU A 36 7.55 -6.88 -0.34
C LEU A 36 7.29 -8.36 -0.03
N ASP A 37 7.10 -8.70 1.24
CA ASP A 37 6.81 -10.06 1.67
C ASP A 37 5.37 -10.49 1.36
N ILE A 38 4.48 -9.55 1.03
CA ILE A 38 3.11 -9.87 0.61
C ILE A 38 3.15 -10.67 -0.68
N ARG A 39 2.45 -11.81 -0.69
CA ARG A 39 2.43 -12.71 -1.84
C ARG A 39 1.91 -12.02 -3.09
N ASN A 40 2.71 -12.02 -4.16
CA ASN A 40 2.43 -11.31 -5.41
C ASN A 40 2.41 -9.77 -5.29
N PHE A 41 3.00 -9.20 -4.25
CA PHE A 41 3.26 -7.77 -4.20
C PHE A 41 4.64 -7.49 -4.77
N GLY A 42 4.69 -6.82 -5.92
CA GLY A 42 5.95 -6.54 -6.61
C GLY A 42 6.40 -5.09 -6.39
N GLN A 43 7.67 -4.80 -6.71
CA GLN A 43 8.24 -3.44 -6.63
C GLN A 43 7.36 -2.38 -7.32
N LYS A 44 6.74 -2.71 -8.46
CA LYS A 44 5.84 -1.80 -9.17
C LYS A 44 4.58 -1.45 -8.34
N SER A 45 3.99 -2.42 -7.65
CA SER A 45 2.83 -2.19 -6.77
C SER A 45 3.21 -1.37 -5.54
N ILE A 46 4.41 -1.58 -5.01
CA ILE A 46 4.93 -0.76 -3.90
C ILE A 46 5.13 0.68 -4.33
N GLN A 47 5.78 0.89 -5.48
CA GLN A 47 6.03 2.23 -5.98
C GLN A 47 4.72 2.98 -6.22
N GLU A 48 3.75 2.31 -6.85
CA GLU A 48 2.41 2.85 -7.06
C GLU A 48 1.75 3.29 -5.74
N VAL A 49 1.81 2.45 -4.71
CA VAL A 49 1.26 2.79 -3.40
C VAL A 49 2.02 3.96 -2.76
N LYS A 50 3.35 3.99 -2.84
CA LYS A 50 4.18 5.09 -2.35
C LYS A 50 3.82 6.41 -3.01
N ASP A 51 3.64 6.41 -4.32
CA ASP A 51 3.28 7.60 -5.08
C ASP A 51 1.91 8.12 -4.63
N LYS A 52 0.90 7.24 -4.50
CA LYS A 52 -0.43 7.63 -4.01
C LYS A 52 -0.45 8.15 -2.58
N ILE A 53 0.32 7.53 -1.69
CA ILE A 53 0.47 8.01 -0.31
C ILE A 53 1.15 9.38 -0.28
N LYS A 54 2.17 9.58 -1.11
CA LYS A 54 2.88 10.85 -1.23
C LYS A 54 1.99 11.96 -1.79
N ASP A 55 1.13 11.64 -2.76
CA ASP A 55 0.15 12.58 -3.33
C ASP A 55 -0.84 13.08 -2.26
N LEU A 56 -1.12 12.27 -1.24
CA LEU A 56 -1.91 12.65 -0.06
C LEU A 56 -1.12 13.43 1.00
N GLY A 57 0.17 13.68 0.78
CA GLY A 57 1.06 14.33 1.75
C GLY A 57 1.44 13.42 2.93
N LEU A 58 1.26 12.11 2.78
CA LEU A 58 1.55 11.11 3.81
C LEU A 58 2.88 10.40 3.49
N SER A 59 3.43 9.67 4.47
CA SER A 59 4.62 8.86 4.28
C SER A 59 4.59 7.62 5.17
N PHE A 60 5.15 6.52 4.67
CA PHE A 60 5.28 5.28 5.43
C PHE A 60 6.06 5.47 6.72
N LYS A 61 5.78 4.62 7.72
CA LYS A 61 6.57 4.59 8.95
C LYS A 61 8.02 4.27 8.63
N GLN A 62 8.93 5.17 8.99
CA GLN A 62 10.36 4.90 8.99
C GLN A 62 10.63 3.92 10.13
N LYS A 63 10.83 2.65 9.81
CA LYS A 63 11.34 1.62 10.73
C LYS A 63 12.74 1.23 10.30
#